data_AF-A0A3D2F562-F1
#
_entry.id   AF-A0A3D2F562-F1
#
_cell.length_a   1.000
_cell.length_b   1.000
_cell.length_c   1.000
_cell.angle_alpha   90.00
_cell.angle_beta   90.00
_cell.angle_gamma   90.00
#
_symmetry.space_group_name_H-M   'P 1'
#
loop_
_entity.id
_entity.type
_entity.pdbx_description
1 polymer ?
#
loop_
_entity_poly.entity_id
_entity_poly.type
_entity_poly.pdbx_seq_one_letter_code
_entity_poly.pdbx_strand_id
1 'polypeptide(L)' 'MKRPHINEMMASFGFVLPPFAYWTPEELVSRKTEARNVIDARCGWDVS' A
#
# COMPACT_ATOMS: atom_id res chain seq x y z
N MET A 1 -4.13 -6.69 -7.62
CA MET A 1 -4.04 -8.00 -6.93
C MET A 1 -3.13 -7.85 -5.71
N LYS A 2 -3.69 -7.77 -4.50
CA LYS A 2 -2.87 -7.82 -3.28
C LYS A 2 -2.45 -9.27 -3.06
N ARG A 3 -1.16 -9.53 -2.92
CA ARG A 3 -0.68 -10.87 -2.54
C ARG A 3 -0.94 -11.04 -1.03
N PRO A 4 -1.91 -11.87 -0.61
CA PRO A 4 -2.34 -11.94 0.80
C PRO A 4 -1.19 -12.32 1.76
N HIS A 5 -0.23 -13.09 1.28
CA HIS A 5 0.88 -13.63 2.07
C HIS A 5 1.81 -12.57 2.69
N ILE A 6 2.02 -11.42 2.03
CA ILE A 6 2.98 -10.42 2.53
C ILE A 6 2.39 -9.65 3.72
N ASN A 7 1.11 -9.30 3.66
CA ASN A 7 0.42 -8.60 4.74
C ASN A 7 0.32 -9.45 6.00
N GLU A 8 -0.03 -10.73 5.83
CA GLU A 8 -0.12 -11.71 6.92
C GLU A 8 1.25 -11.93 7.59
N MET A 9 2.32 -12.02 6.79
CA MET A 9 3.69 -12.13 7.30
C MET A 9 4.08 -10.88 8.10
N MET A 10 3.85 -9.68 7.58
CA MET A 10 4.24 -8.44 8.26
C MET A 10 3.50 -8.27 9.59
N ALA A 11 2.21 -8.60 9.61
CA ALA A 11 1.39 -8.56 10.82
C ALA A 11 1.86 -9.57 11.89
N SER A 12 2.35 -10.75 11.50
CA SER A 12 2.86 -11.75 12.46
C SER A 12 4.12 -11.29 13.20
N PHE A 13 4.89 -10.37 12.61
CA PHE A 13 6.03 -9.71 13.26
C PHE A 13 5.66 -8.40 13.99
N GLY A 14 4.37 -8.06 14.08
CA GLY A 14 3.89 -6.86 14.78
C GLY A 14 4.07 -5.56 13.99
N PHE A 15 4.39 -5.63 12.70
CA PHE A 15 4.45 -4.43 11.86
C PHE A 15 3.05 -3.97 11.47
N VAL A 16 2.79 -2.68 11.66
CA VAL A 16 1.58 -2.01 11.19
C VAL A 16 1.93 -1.16 9.98
N LEU A 17 1.25 -1.40 8.87
CA LEU A 17 1.43 -0.63 7.66
C LEU A 17 0.53 0.61 7.63
N PRO A 18 0.97 1.69 6.96
CA PRO A 18 0.13 2.86 6.78
C PRO A 18 -1.12 2.51 5.95
N PRO A 19 -2.24 3.23 6.13
CA PRO A 19 -3.52 2.90 5.49
C PRO A 19 -3.46 2.73 3.97
N PHE A 20 -2.65 3.53 3.28
CA PHE A 20 -2.54 3.48 1.82
C PHE A 20 -1.97 2.15 1.29
N ALA A 21 -1.24 1.38 2.12
CA ALA A 21 -0.76 0.05 1.74
C ALA A 21 -1.90 -0.93 1.46
N TYR A 22 -3.11 -0.59 1.93
CA TYR A 22 -4.33 -1.35 1.74
C TYR A 22 -5.29 -0.75 0.71
N TRP A 23 -4.89 0.23 -0.10
CA TRP A 23 -5.76 0.67 -1.19
C TRP A 23 -5.79 -0.33 -2.35
N THR A 24 -6.94 -0.48 -2.99
CA THR A 24 -7.05 -1.08 -4.33
C THR A 24 -6.57 -0.08 -5.39
N PRO A 25 -6.29 -0.52 -6.63
CA PRO A 25 -5.98 0.40 -7.72
C PRO A 25 -7.06 1.47 -7.92
N GLU A 26 -8.34 1.10 -7.83
CA GLU A 26 -9.48 2.01 -7.98
C GLU A 26 -9.54 3.03 -6.83
N GLU A 27 -9.28 2.59 -5.60
CA GLU A 27 -9.18 3.47 -4.44
C GLU A 27 -8.03 4.47 -4.59
N LEU A 28 -6.86 4.01 -5.04
CA LEU A 28 -5.72 4.88 -5.30
C LEU A 28 -6.03 5.93 -6.37
N VAL A 29 -6.69 5.53 -7.47
CA VAL A 29 -7.10 6.45 -8.55
C VAL A 29 -8.11 7.48 -8.06
N SER A 30 -9.13 7.05 -7.32
CA SER A 30 -10.15 7.96 -6.78
C SER A 30 -9.58 8.93 -5.74
N ARG A 31 -8.50 8.54 -5.04
CA ARG A 31 -7.80 9.34 -4.03
C ARG A 31 -6.52 10.02 -4.55
N LYS A 32 -6.32 10.12 -5.87
CA LYS A 32 -5.05 10.62 -6.47
C LYS A 32 -4.54 11.95 -5.89
N THR A 33 -5.44 12.83 -5.47
CA THR A 33 -5.09 14.13 -4.87
C THR A 33 -4.54 13.96 -3.45
N GLU A 34 -5.17 13.11 -2.63
CA GLU A 34 -4.71 12.74 -1.29
C GLU A 34 -3.39 11.95 -1.38
N ALA A 35 -3.28 11.07 -2.37
CA ALA A 35 -2.14 10.21 -2.60
C ALA A 35 -0.93 10.91 -3.24
N ARG A 36 -0.98 12.23 -3.50
CA ARG A 36 0.04 12.94 -4.30
C ARG A 36 1.46 12.67 -3.80
N ASN A 37 1.70 12.84 -2.50
CA ASN A 37 3.03 12.64 -1.92
C ASN A 37 3.48 11.17 -1.98
N VAL A 38 2.55 10.21 -1.84
CA VAL A 38 2.84 8.77 -1.96
C VAL A 38 3.28 8.43 -3.38
N ILE A 39 2.61 9.01 -4.38
CA ILE A 39 2.91 8.81 -5.81
C ILE A 39 4.24 9.44 -6.17
N ASP A 40 4.44 10.71 -5.83
CA ASP A 40 5.62 11.47 -6.24
C ASP A 40 6.90 10.91 -5.59
N ALA A 41 6.80 10.46 -4.33
CA ALA A 41 7.91 9.81 -3.62
C ALA A 41 8.07 8.31 -3.95
N ARG A 42 7.19 7.74 -4.78
CA ARG A 42 7.13 6.30 -5.11
C ARG A 42 7.05 5.40 -3.87
N CYS A 43 6.35 5.84 -2.83
CA CYS A 43 6.08 5.02 -1.67
C CYS A 43 5.08 3.92 -2.02
N GLY A 44 5.39 2.67 -1.70
CA GLY A 44 4.49 1.55 -1.96
C GLY A 44 5.19 0.21 -1.94
N TRP A 45 4.49 -0.79 -2.47
CA TRP A 45 5.03 -2.13 -2.63
C TRP A 45 5.94 -2.19 -3.85
N ASP A 46 7.20 -2.55 -3.64
CA ASP A 46 8.12 -2.93 -4.71
C ASP A 46 8.32 -4.45 -4.64
N VAL A 47 8.11 -5.13 -5.76
CA VAL A 47 8.26 -6.59 -5.83
C VAL A 47 8.89 -6.96 -7.16
N SER A 48 10.18 -7.31 -7.12
CA SER A 48 10.97 -7.88 -8.21
C SER A 48 10.77 -9.38 -8.36
#